data_AF-A0A929HCE4-F1
#
_entry.id   AF-A0A929HCE4-F1
#
_cell.length_a   1.000
_cell.length_b   1.000
_cell.length_c   1.000
_cell.angle_alpha   90.00
_cell.angle_beta   90.00
_cell.angle_gamma   90.00
#
_symmetry.space_group_name_H-M   'P 1'
#
loop_
_entity.id
_entity.type
_entity.pdbx_description
1 polymer ?
#
loop_
_entity_poly.entity_id
_entity_poly.type
_entity_poly.pdbx_seq_one_letter_code
_entity_poly.pdbx_strand_id
1 'polypeptide(L)' 'MSIKEILTYPHPGLRQKVERVAKFDDSLKKLATDLAETMYAAPGSGLAANQIGAC' A
#
# COMPACT_ATOMS: atom_id res chain seq x y z
N MET A 1 -9.79 6.95 0.71
CA MET A 1 -10.64 6.19 -0.20
C MET A 1 -10.31 6.67 -1.60
N SER A 2 -9.31 6.04 -2.20
CA SER A 2 -8.76 6.37 -3.52
C SER A 2 -7.94 5.18 -3.99
N ILE A 3 -8.20 4.73 -5.22
CA ILE A 3 -7.41 3.68 -5.87
C ILE A 3 -6.02 4.23 -6.16
N LYS A 4 -5.00 3.53 -5.67
CA LYS A 4 -3.59 3.89 -5.84
C LYS A 4 -2.98 3.14 -7.02
N GLU A 5 -1.94 3.72 -7.61
CA GLU A 5 -1.14 3.04 -8.61
C GLU A 5 -0.32 1.92 -7.96
N ILE A 6 -0.34 0.73 -8.56
CA ILE A 6 0.45 -0.41 -8.11
C ILE A 6 1.78 -0.41 -8.84
N LEU A 7 2.87 -0.26 -8.10
CA LEU A 7 4.24 -0.35 -8.60
C LEU A 7 4.52 -1.76 -9.11
N THR A 8 5.12 -1.84 -10.29
CA THR A 8 5.47 -3.10 -10.96
C THR A 8 6.98 -3.32 -10.99
N TYR A 9 7.42 -4.57 -11.11
CA TYR A 9 8.85 -4.88 -11.27
C TYR A 9 9.37 -4.25 -12.57
N PRO A 10 10.57 -3.63 -12.59
CA PRO A 10 11.65 -3.67 -11.59
C PRO A 10 11.73 -2.45 -10.64
N HIS A 11 10.61 -1.84 -10.25
CA HIS A 11 10.64 -0.62 -9.43
C HIS A 11 11.43 -0.81 -8.10
N PRO A 12 12.45 0.02 -7.80
CA PRO A 12 13.34 -0.18 -6.65
C PRO A 12 12.61 -0.10 -5.30
N GLY A 13 11.52 0.67 -5.22
CA GLY A 13 10.67 0.75 -4.03
C GLY A 13 10.07 -0.59 -3.58
N LEU A 14 9.92 -1.57 -4.50
CA LEU A 14 9.46 -2.91 -4.13
C LEU A 14 10.47 -3.69 -3.28
N ARG A 15 11.75 -3.28 -3.31
CA ARG A 15 12.84 -3.86 -2.49
C ARG A 15 13.19 -3.01 -1.28
N GLN A 16 12.57 -1.84 -1.12
CA GLN A 16 12.83 -0.96 0.01
C GLN A 16 12.28 -1.59 1.30
N LYS A 17 13.06 -1.49 2.38
CA LYS A 17 12.62 -1.92 3.71
C LYS A 17 11.66 -0.86 4.25
N VAL A 18 10.45 -1.28 4.59
CA VAL A 18 9.43 -0.42 5.21
C VAL A 18 9.66 -0.25 6.70
N GLU A 19 9.22 0.89 7.22
CA GLU A 19 9.33 1.19 8.65
C GLU A 19 8.24 0.49 9.48
N ARG A 20 8.49 0.34 10.78
CA ARG A 20 7.46 -0.15 11.70
C ARG A 20 6.43 0.93 11.95
N VAL A 21 5.16 0.55 11.90
CA VAL A 21 4.06 1.42 12.30
C VAL A 21 4.19 1.71 13.80
N ALA A 22 4.48 2.98 14.13
CA ALA A 22 4.61 3.43 15.51
C ALA A 22 3.32 4.07 16.08
N LYS A 23 2.41 4.51 15.20
CA LYS A 23 1.18 5.22 15.56
C LYS A 23 -0.01 4.61 14.84
N PHE A 24 -1.07 4.35 15.59
CA PHE A 24 -2.33 3.81 15.10
C PHE A 24 -3.38 4.93 15.14
N ASP A 25 -3.41 5.73 14.09
CA ASP A 25 -4.28 6.90 13.96
C ASP A 25 -5.15 6.82 12.69
N ASP A 26 -5.93 7.87 12.45
CA ASP A 26 -6.82 7.94 11.28
C ASP A 26 -6.07 7.93 9.94
N SER A 27 -4.79 8.32 9.92
CA SER A 27 -3.97 8.27 8.71
C SER A 27 -3.63 6.82 8.35
N LEU A 28 -3.32 5.99 9.35
CA LEU A 28 -3.12 4.55 9.16
C LEU A 28 -4.43 3.88 8.72
N LYS A 29 -5.56 4.25 9.32
CA LYS A 29 -6.88 3.74 8.91
C LYS A 29 -7.20 4.09 7.46
N LYS A 30 -6.87 5.32 7.04
CA LYS A 30 -7.03 5.76 5.65
C LYS A 30 -6.13 4.96 4.70
N LEU A 31 -4.86 4.74 5.06
CA LEU A 31 -3.93 3.93 4.27
C LEU A 31 -4.43 2.48 4.10
N ALA A 32 -4.90 1.86 5.19
CA ALA A 32 -5.46 0.51 5.14
C ALA A 32 -6.70 0.44 4.22
N THR A 33 -7.52 1.49 4.22
CA THR A 33 -8.68 1.59 3.33
C THR A 33 -8.26 1.73 1.87
N ASP A 34 -7.30 2.61 1.58
CA ASP A 34 -6.77 2.80 0.22
C ASP A 34 -6.13 1.49 -0.31
N LEU A 35 -5.45 0.72 0.55
CA LEU A 35 -4.90 -0.60 0.20
C LEU A 35 -5.99 -1.61 -0.14
N ALA A 36 -7.04 -1.70 0.68
CA ALA A 36 -8.13 -2.63 0.44
C ALA A 36 -8.87 -2.30 -0.86
N GLU A 37 -9.20 -1.03 -1.09
CA GLU A 37 -9.86 -0.57 -2.32
C GLU A 37 -9.01 -0.86 -3.56
N THR A 38 -7.71 -0.57 -3.50
CA THR A 38 -6.78 -0.84 -4.61
C THR A 38 -6.66 -2.34 -4.89
N MET A 39 -6.63 -3.17 -3.85
CA MET A 39 -6.60 -4.63 -3.96
C MET A 39 -7.90 -5.20 -4.55
N TYR A 40 -9.07 -4.62 -4.27
CA TYR A 40 -10.31 -5.08 -4.89
C TYR A 40 -10.43 -4.62 -6.35
N ALA A 41 -9.88 -3.45 -6.68
CA ALA A 41 -9.88 -2.92 -8.04
C ALA A 41 -8.90 -3.66 -8.97
N ALA A 42 -7.74 -4.08 -8.45
CA ALA A 42 -6.80 -4.94 -9.16
C ALA A 42 -6.99 -6.38 -8.66
N PRO A 43 -7.60 -7.31 -9.41
CA PRO A 43 -8.17 -8.59 -8.93
C PRO A 43 -7.16 -9.53 -8.26
N GLY A 44 -6.68 -9.14 -7.08
CA GLY A 44 -5.59 -9.75 -6.34
C GLY A 44 -6.03 -10.10 -4.93
N SER A 45 -5.31 -11.03 -4.32
CA SER A 45 -5.66 -11.56 -2.99
C SER A 45 -4.94 -10.84 -1.83
N GLY A 46 -4.02 -9.92 -2.13
CA GLY A 46 -3.26 -9.17 -1.13
C GLY A 46 -2.50 -8.01 -1.74
N LEU A 47 -2.35 -6.92 -0.97
CA LEU A 47 -1.59 -5.73 -1.36
C LEU A 47 -0.85 -5.17 -0.14
N ALA A 48 0.45 -4.88 -0.30
CA ALA A 48 1.30 -4.29 0.72
C ALA A 48 1.54 -2.79 0.47
N ALA A 49 1.80 -2.04 1.54
CA ALA A 49 2.01 -0.58 1.50
C ALA A 49 3.11 -0.15 0.51
N ASN A 50 4.22 -0.89 0.46
CA ASN A 50 5.32 -0.60 -0.47
C ASN A 50 4.90 -0.69 -1.94
N GLN A 51 3.89 -1.50 -2.29
CA GLN A 51 3.40 -1.64 -3.66
C GLN A 51 2.63 -0.43 -4.15
N ILE A 52 2.19 0.45 -3.24
CA ILE A 52 1.54 1.73 -3.57
C ILE A 52 2.42 2.94 -3.21
N GLY A 53 3.72 2.71 -2.98
CA GLY A 53 4.68 3.75 -2.64
C GLY A 53 4.58 4.29 -1.21
N ALA A 54 3.87 3.60 -0.31
CA ALA A 54 3.85 3.93 1.11
C ALA A 54 4.94 3.11 1.84
N CYS A 55 5.98 3.78 2.32
CA CYS A 55 7.12 3.18 3.05
C CYS A 55 7.24 3.72 4.46
#